data_AF-A0A836WQE7-F1
#
_entry.id   AF-A0A836WQE7-F1
#
_cell.length_a   1.000
_cell.length_b   1.000
_cell.length_c   1.000
_cell.angle_alpha   90.00
_cell.angle_beta   90.00
_cell.angle_gamma   90.00
#
_symmetry.space_group_name_H-M   'P 1'
#
loop_
_entity.id
_entity.type
_entity.pdbx_description
1 polymer ?
#
loop_
_entity_poly.entity_id
_entity_poly.type
_entity_poly.pdbx_seq_one_letter_code
_entity_poly.pdbx_strand_id
1 'polypeptide(L)'
;MSVSNFLSDIHGKKPSSKIRLYLIDKKKHYFINDGVLKNGFNSKLTIIKNRDSVLSAFSKMAFLFDEIIRLRIITYSNNGDSKELLYLLNLIPINRKIRTFLDWKVFGPEFTRDMSRLFEVRNDTVHCISLNEINYNPKNKITLSSESGFKKFSNDFQKAWKELLKIYVIEQNKIDWKKLSEL
;
A
#
# COMPACT_ATOMS: atom_id res chain seq x y z
N MET A 1 12.45 19.60 -8.02
CA MET A 1 11.55 19.10 -9.07
C MET A 1 10.41 18.34 -8.38
N SER A 2 9.16 18.50 -8.83
CA SER A 2 7.99 17.80 -8.26
C SER A 2 7.71 16.48 -9.00
N VAL A 3 6.87 15.63 -8.42
CA VAL A 3 6.38 14.39 -9.08
C VAL A 3 5.69 14.70 -10.41
N SER A 4 4.88 15.76 -10.46
CA SER A 4 4.18 16.15 -11.68
C SER A 4 5.15 16.59 -12.78
N ASN A 5 6.24 17.28 -12.42
CA ASN A 5 7.29 17.65 -13.38
C ASN A 5 8.00 16.39 -13.90
N PHE A 6 8.42 15.50 -12.99
CA PHE A 6 9.06 14.23 -13.38
C PHE A 6 8.17 13.41 -14.33
N LEU A 7 6.89 13.25 -14.00
CA LEU A 7 5.92 12.54 -14.85
C LEU A 7 5.76 13.20 -16.24
N SER A 8 5.85 14.53 -16.31
CA SER A 8 5.79 15.27 -17.58
C SER A 8 7.06 15.06 -18.40
N ASP A 9 8.23 15.04 -17.75
CA ASP A 9 9.53 14.85 -18.41
C ASP A 9 9.70 13.46 -19.05
N ILE A 10 9.07 12.45 -18.44
CA ILE A 10 9.06 11.07 -18.96
C ILE A 10 7.87 10.77 -19.86
N HIS A 11 6.90 11.69 -20.00
CA HIS A 11 5.72 11.46 -20.83
C HIS A 11 6.14 11.35 -22.31
N GLY A 12 5.81 10.23 -22.95
CA GLY A 12 6.23 9.93 -24.33
C GLY A 12 7.67 9.42 -24.47
N LYS A 13 8.42 9.29 -23.37
CA LYS A 13 9.72 8.63 -23.31
C LYS A 13 9.61 7.27 -22.63
N LYS A 14 10.53 6.36 -22.94
CA LYS A 14 10.65 5.09 -22.23
C LYS A 14 11.43 5.32 -20.93
N PRO A 15 10.85 5.09 -19.73
CA PRO A 15 11.60 5.20 -18.48
C PRO A 15 12.79 4.25 -18.45
N SER A 16 13.82 4.59 -17.68
CA SER A 16 14.96 3.71 -17.45
C SER A 16 14.50 2.39 -16.81
N SER A 17 15.01 1.25 -17.29
CA SER A 17 14.72 -0.08 -16.71
C SER A 17 15.29 -0.23 -15.29
N LYS A 18 16.20 0.67 -14.91
CA LYS A 18 16.77 0.77 -13.56
C LYS A 18 15.79 1.35 -12.53
N ILE A 19 14.62 1.82 -12.97
CA ILE A 19 13.61 2.43 -12.12
C ILE A 19 12.47 1.45 -11.85
N ARG A 20 12.17 1.23 -10.57
CA ARG A 20 10.94 0.62 -10.09
C ARG A 20 10.34 1.48 -8.99
N LEU A 21 9.25 2.16 -9.31
CA LEU A 21 8.68 3.18 -8.44
C LEU A 21 7.17 3.30 -8.62
N TYR A 22 6.43 3.21 -7.52
CA TYR A 22 5.03 3.63 -7.48
C TYR A 22 4.94 5.14 -7.24
N LEU A 23 4.05 5.81 -7.97
CA LEU A 23 3.94 7.27 -7.96
C LEU A 23 2.51 7.68 -7.69
N ILE A 24 2.32 8.63 -6.78
CA ILE A 24 1.05 9.30 -6.55
C ILE A 24 1.23 10.77 -6.91
N ASP A 25 0.47 11.21 -7.92
CA ASP A 25 0.31 12.61 -8.29
C ASP A 25 -1.15 13.02 -8.11
N LYS A 26 -1.42 13.76 -7.04
CA LYS A 26 -2.77 14.15 -6.61
C LYS A 26 -3.66 12.92 -6.36
N LYS A 27 -4.55 12.60 -7.29
CA LYS A 27 -5.48 11.45 -7.22
C LYS A 27 -5.15 10.34 -8.23
N LYS A 28 -4.18 10.58 -9.11
CA LYS A 28 -3.75 9.64 -10.15
C LYS A 28 -2.52 8.91 -9.66
N HIS A 29 -2.53 7.60 -9.79
CA HIS A 29 -1.41 6.78 -9.39
C HIS A 29 -0.80 6.14 -10.62
N TYR A 30 0.51 5.94 -10.59
CA TYR A 30 1.28 5.34 -11.66
C TYR A 30 2.27 4.34 -11.10
N PHE A 31 2.75 3.46 -11.96
CA PHE A 31 3.77 2.50 -11.60
C PHE A 31 4.78 2.37 -12.72
N ILE A 32 6.04 2.67 -12.42
CA ILE A 32 7.17 2.46 -13.31
C ILE A 32 7.83 1.14 -12.92
N ASN A 33 8.00 0.24 -13.87
CA ASN A 33 8.76 -0.99 -13.68
C ASN A 33 9.28 -1.50 -15.02
N ASP A 34 10.54 -1.92 -15.07
CA ASP A 34 11.20 -2.47 -16.26
C ASP A 34 11.05 -1.57 -17.50
N GLY A 35 11.14 -0.26 -17.29
CA GLY A 35 11.06 0.76 -18.34
C GLY A 35 9.67 0.94 -18.94
N VAL A 36 8.62 0.57 -18.21
CA VAL A 36 7.22 0.79 -18.60
C VAL A 36 6.51 1.60 -17.52
N LEU A 37 5.84 2.67 -17.93
CA LEU A 37 4.89 3.43 -17.11
C LEU A 37 3.48 2.85 -17.26
N LYS A 38 2.87 2.41 -16.17
CA LYS A 38 1.50 1.87 -16.12
C LYS A 38 0.63 2.69 -15.19
N ASN A 39 -0.67 2.61 -15.37
CA ASN A 39 -1.63 3.12 -14.39
C ASN A 39 -1.53 2.30 -13.10
N GLY A 40 -1.51 3.00 -11.97
CA GLY A 40 -1.53 2.40 -10.64
C GLY A 40 -2.96 2.13 -10.15
N PHE A 41 -3.08 1.75 -8.88
CA PHE A 41 -4.38 1.59 -8.23
C PHE A 41 -5.21 2.87 -8.17
N ASN A 42 -6.52 2.71 -8.05
CA ASN A 42 -7.42 3.83 -7.79
C ASN A 42 -7.16 4.43 -6.40
N SER A 43 -7.23 5.76 -6.30
CA SER A 43 -7.12 6.50 -5.03
C SER A 43 -8.25 6.17 -4.04
N LYS A 44 -9.40 5.72 -4.55
CA LYS A 44 -10.50 5.16 -3.75
C LYS A 44 -10.68 3.69 -4.11
N LEU A 45 -10.74 2.82 -3.10
CA LEU A 45 -10.98 1.40 -3.30
C LEU A 45 -12.47 1.10 -3.17
N THR A 46 -13.00 0.19 -4.00
CA THR A 46 -14.34 -0.36 -3.81
C THR A 46 -14.19 -1.70 -3.11
N ILE A 47 -14.91 -1.88 -2.00
CA ILE A 47 -14.92 -3.13 -1.22
C ILE A 47 -16.35 -3.64 -1.18
N ILE A 48 -16.57 -4.74 -1.89
CA ILE A 48 -17.83 -5.46 -1.94
C ILE A 48 -17.81 -6.52 -0.85
N LYS A 49 -18.98 -6.84 -0.29
CA LYS A 49 -19.15 -7.83 0.78
C LYS A 49 -19.00 -9.27 0.26
N ASN A 50 -17.79 -9.60 -0.16
CA ASN A 50 -17.36 -10.95 -0.47
C ASN A 50 -15.86 -11.11 -0.18
N ARG A 51 -15.44 -12.36 0.02
CA ARG A 51 -14.08 -12.74 0.39
C ARG A 51 -13.02 -12.14 -0.55
N ASP A 52 -13.19 -12.33 -1.85
CA ASP A 52 -12.17 -11.95 -2.83
C ASP A 52 -12.01 -10.44 -2.95
N SER A 53 -13.11 -9.68 -2.85
CA SER A 53 -13.06 -8.23 -2.85
C SER A 53 -12.34 -7.68 -1.61
N VAL A 54 -12.54 -8.29 -0.44
CA VAL A 54 -11.84 -7.92 0.80
C VAL A 54 -10.34 -8.25 0.68
N LEU A 55 -9.98 -9.46 0.26
CA LEU A 55 -8.59 -9.87 0.06
C LEU A 55 -7.88 -9.01 -1.00
N SER A 56 -8.57 -8.67 -2.09
CA SER A 56 -8.07 -7.78 -3.14
C SER A 56 -7.83 -6.36 -2.63
N ALA A 57 -8.61 -5.88 -1.67
CA ALA A 57 -8.36 -4.58 -1.04
C ALA A 57 -7.09 -4.66 -0.16
N PHE A 58 -6.95 -5.71 0.65
CA PHE A 58 -5.76 -5.91 1.48
C PHE A 58 -4.48 -6.11 0.67
N SER A 59 -4.52 -6.76 -0.49
CA SER A 59 -3.33 -6.92 -1.34
C SER A 59 -2.79 -5.58 -1.83
N LYS A 60 -3.67 -4.59 -2.08
CA LYS A 60 -3.27 -3.22 -2.46
C LYS A 60 -2.61 -2.47 -1.29
N MET A 61 -3.11 -2.66 -0.06
CA MET A 61 -2.44 -2.14 1.15
C MET A 61 -1.06 -2.79 1.36
N ALA A 62 -0.99 -4.11 1.24
CA ALA A 62 0.27 -4.85 1.37
C ALA A 62 1.31 -4.41 0.32
N PHE A 63 0.87 -4.20 -0.92
CA PHE A 63 1.73 -3.63 -1.96
C PHE A 63 2.31 -2.27 -1.53
N LEU A 64 1.50 -1.36 -0.98
CA LEU A 64 2.00 -0.07 -0.51
C LEU A 64 2.94 -0.21 0.69
N PHE A 65 2.74 -1.18 1.57
CA PHE A 65 3.68 -1.44 2.66
C PHE A 65 5.05 -1.80 2.08
N ASP A 66 5.07 -2.70 1.11
CA ASP A 66 6.32 -3.12 0.47
C ASP A 66 6.99 -1.97 -0.27
N GLU A 67 6.22 -1.15 -0.98
CA GLU A 67 6.77 0.02 -1.65
C GLU A 67 7.28 1.09 -0.66
N ILE A 68 6.65 1.30 0.50
CA ILE A 68 7.20 2.20 1.54
C ILE A 68 8.54 1.68 2.06
N ILE A 69 8.63 0.36 2.32
CA ILE A 69 9.88 -0.23 2.79
C ILE A 69 10.97 -0.11 1.71
N ARG A 70 10.63 -0.40 0.46
CA ARG A 70 11.56 -0.23 -0.68
C ARG A 70 12.02 1.20 -0.81
N LEU A 71 11.12 2.18 -0.73
CA LEU A 71 11.48 3.60 -0.78
C LEU A 71 12.52 3.98 0.26
N ARG A 72 12.44 3.42 1.47
CA ARG A 72 13.39 3.70 2.55
C ARG A 72 14.75 3.02 2.37
N ILE A 73 14.78 1.80 1.85
CA ILE A 73 16.02 1.00 1.79
C ILE A 73 16.77 1.24 0.46
N ILE A 74 16.06 1.14 -0.66
CA ILE A 74 16.65 1.16 -2.01
C ILE A 74 16.08 2.26 -2.91
N THR A 75 15.20 3.10 -2.38
CA THR A 75 14.54 4.20 -3.11
C THR A 75 13.80 3.69 -4.36
N TYR A 76 14.21 4.10 -5.56
CA TYR A 76 13.61 3.75 -6.84
C TYR A 76 14.39 2.67 -7.61
N SER A 77 15.47 2.13 -7.05
CA SER A 77 16.35 1.18 -7.75
C SER A 77 15.62 -0.13 -8.14
N ASN A 78 15.92 -0.63 -9.33
CA ASN A 78 15.45 -1.91 -9.87
C ASN A 78 16.63 -2.85 -10.24
N ASN A 79 17.67 -2.87 -9.39
CA ASN A 79 18.83 -3.75 -9.54
C ASN A 79 18.64 -5.12 -8.84
N GLY A 80 19.70 -5.92 -8.71
CA GLY A 80 19.69 -7.22 -8.03
C GLY A 80 19.17 -7.13 -6.59
N ASP A 81 19.68 -6.17 -5.81
CA ASP A 81 19.26 -5.92 -4.42
C ASP A 81 17.75 -5.65 -4.31
N SER A 82 17.15 -5.01 -5.34
CA SER A 82 15.70 -4.79 -5.37
C SER A 82 14.90 -6.09 -5.47
N LYS A 83 15.40 -7.09 -6.21
CA LYS A 83 14.73 -8.39 -6.34
C LYS A 83 14.84 -9.20 -5.05
N GLU A 84 16.02 -9.20 -4.43
CA GLU A 84 16.25 -9.86 -3.15
C GLU A 84 15.42 -9.24 -2.03
N LEU A 85 15.36 -7.90 -1.95
CA LEU A 85 14.52 -7.22 -0.99
C LEU A 85 13.04 -7.56 -1.19
N LEU A 86 12.54 -7.56 -2.42
CA LEU A 86 11.15 -7.95 -2.71
C LEU A 86 10.85 -9.39 -2.28
N TYR A 87 11.78 -10.32 -2.52
CA TYR A 87 11.65 -11.70 -2.04
C TYR A 87 11.55 -11.74 -0.51
N LEU A 88 12.44 -11.07 0.21
CA LEU A 88 12.40 -11.00 1.68
C LEU A 88 11.09 -10.37 2.18
N LEU A 89 10.65 -9.27 1.57
CA LEU A 89 9.40 -8.61 1.93
C LEU A 89 8.20 -9.54 1.77
N ASN A 90 8.17 -10.39 0.74
CA ASN A 90 7.09 -11.36 0.55
C ASN A 90 7.05 -12.44 1.65
N LEU A 91 8.18 -12.75 2.28
CA LEU A 91 8.25 -13.71 3.39
C LEU A 91 7.87 -13.10 4.73
N ILE A 92 8.04 -11.79 4.90
CA ILE A 92 7.79 -11.12 6.18
C ILE A 92 6.27 -11.01 6.42
N PRO A 93 5.75 -11.52 7.56
CA PRO A 93 4.35 -11.34 7.92
C PRO A 93 3.97 -9.87 8.03
N ILE A 94 2.76 -9.51 7.58
CA ILE A 94 2.32 -8.10 7.58
C ILE A 94 2.35 -7.49 8.98
N ASN A 95 2.01 -8.23 10.03
CA ASN A 95 2.08 -7.72 11.42
C ASN A 95 3.49 -7.28 11.81
N ARG A 96 4.53 -7.94 11.26
CA ARG A 96 5.92 -7.51 11.46
C ARG A 96 6.22 -6.22 10.69
N LYS A 97 5.73 -6.09 9.45
CA LYS A 97 5.86 -4.83 8.67
C LYS A 97 5.18 -3.65 9.39
N ILE A 98 3.96 -3.85 9.91
CA ILE A 98 3.22 -2.84 10.70
C ILE A 98 4.05 -2.40 11.92
N ARG A 99 4.64 -3.36 12.65
CA ARG A 99 5.50 -3.05 13.79
C ARG A 99 6.74 -2.27 13.38
N THR A 100 7.40 -2.69 12.29
CA THR A 100 8.55 -1.97 11.73
C THR A 100 8.20 -0.52 11.39
N PHE A 101 7.03 -0.25 10.81
CA PHE A 101 6.60 1.12 10.52
C PHE A 101 6.42 1.98 11.77
N LEU A 102 5.96 1.41 12.88
CA LEU A 102 5.89 2.11 14.17
C LEU A 102 7.30 2.43 14.68
N ASP A 103 8.20 1.44 14.68
CA ASP A 103 9.58 1.60 15.16
C ASP A 103 10.33 2.66 14.32
N TRP A 104 10.05 2.71 13.01
CA TRP A 104 10.57 3.68 12.06
C TRP A 104 9.88 5.05 12.08
N LYS A 105 8.89 5.23 12.95
CA LYS A 105 8.05 6.44 13.07
C LYS A 105 7.37 6.83 11.74
N VAL A 106 7.12 5.85 10.87
CA VAL A 106 6.29 6.00 9.66
C VAL A 106 4.82 6.00 10.05
N PHE A 107 4.43 5.09 10.95
CA PHE A 107 3.09 5.00 11.49
C PHE A 107 3.05 5.59 12.90
N GLY A 108 2.02 6.39 13.18
CA GLY A 108 1.69 6.76 14.55
C GLY A 108 1.13 5.58 15.35
N PRO A 109 1.12 5.64 16.70
CA PRO A 109 0.59 4.57 17.54
C PRO A 109 -0.88 4.24 17.24
N GLU A 110 -1.72 5.24 17.02
CA GLU A 110 -3.14 5.04 16.72
C GLU A 110 -3.35 4.35 15.37
N PHE A 111 -2.67 4.84 14.33
CA PHE A 111 -2.74 4.25 13.00
C PHE A 111 -2.20 2.82 12.99
N THR A 112 -1.14 2.54 13.75
CA THR A 112 -0.59 1.19 13.93
C THR A 112 -1.63 0.24 14.53
N ARG A 113 -2.32 0.68 15.60
CA ARG A 113 -3.40 -0.11 16.23
C ARG A 113 -4.53 -0.40 15.24
N ASP A 114 -4.94 0.59 14.46
CA ASP A 114 -6.02 0.44 13.48
C ASP A 114 -5.62 -0.51 12.33
N MET A 115 -4.37 -0.41 11.84
CA MET A 115 -3.83 -1.38 10.87
C MET A 115 -3.83 -2.79 11.42
N SER A 116 -3.34 -3.01 12.64
CA SER A 116 -3.31 -4.36 13.24
C SER A 116 -4.70 -4.99 13.30
N ARG A 117 -5.72 -4.24 13.73
CA ARG A 117 -7.12 -4.70 13.78
C ARG A 117 -7.70 -5.01 12.40
N LEU A 118 -7.35 -4.22 11.38
CA LEU A 118 -7.76 -4.51 10.00
C LEU A 118 -7.07 -5.77 9.48
N PHE A 119 -5.78 -5.98 9.78
CA PHE A 119 -5.06 -7.15 9.30
C PHE A 119 -5.39 -8.44 10.06
N GLU A 120 -5.97 -8.37 11.26
CA GLU A 120 -6.68 -9.50 11.87
C GLU A 120 -7.82 -9.98 10.97
N VAL A 121 -8.68 -9.07 10.50
CA VAL A 121 -9.76 -9.39 9.54
C VAL A 121 -9.19 -10.04 8.28
N ARG A 122 -8.07 -9.52 7.75
CA ARG A 122 -7.41 -10.12 6.58
C ARG A 122 -7.03 -11.57 6.84
N ASN A 123 -6.43 -11.87 7.98
CA ASN A 123 -5.98 -13.22 8.32
C ASN A 123 -7.17 -14.16 8.42
N ASP A 124 -8.24 -13.76 9.10
CA ASP A 124 -9.48 -14.55 9.17
C ASP A 124 -10.08 -14.75 7.77
N THR A 125 -10.05 -13.72 6.91
CA THR A 125 -10.58 -13.78 5.54
C THR A 125 -9.84 -14.78 4.65
N VAL A 126 -8.54 -14.96 4.86
CA VAL A 126 -7.76 -15.95 4.08
C VAL A 126 -8.26 -17.36 4.35
N HIS A 127 -8.66 -17.65 5.58
CA HIS A 127 -9.03 -18.99 6.04
C HIS A 127 -10.54 -19.26 6.06
N CYS A 128 -11.39 -18.26 5.82
CA CYS A 128 -12.83 -18.45 5.75
C CYS A 128 -13.32 -18.94 4.38
N ILE A 129 -14.46 -19.62 4.36
CA ILE A 129 -15.24 -19.85 3.13
C ILE A 129 -16.09 -18.61 2.85
N SER A 130 -16.68 -18.03 3.90
CA SER A 130 -17.56 -16.86 3.81
C SER A 130 -17.24 -15.79 4.85
N LEU A 131 -17.51 -14.53 4.52
CA LEU A 131 -17.37 -13.41 5.46
C LEU A 131 -18.27 -13.54 6.69
N ASN A 132 -19.23 -14.48 6.68
CA ASN A 132 -20.09 -14.75 7.82
C ASN A 132 -19.33 -15.25 9.06
N GLU A 133 -18.17 -15.85 8.84
CA GLU A 133 -17.31 -16.44 9.88
C GLU A 133 -16.42 -15.38 10.56
N ILE A 134 -16.39 -14.16 10.01
CA ILE A 134 -15.40 -13.14 10.36
C ILE A 134 -16.01 -12.07 11.25
N ASN A 135 -15.22 -11.64 12.22
CA ASN A 135 -15.52 -10.51 13.08
C ASN A 135 -14.45 -9.43 12.95
N TYR A 136 -14.86 -8.18 13.05
CA TYR A 136 -14.00 -7.01 13.12
C TYR A 136 -14.11 -6.39 14.51
N ASN A 137 -12.97 -6.00 15.11
CA ASN A 137 -12.89 -5.55 16.51
C ASN A 137 -12.32 -4.12 16.64
N PRO A 138 -12.99 -3.07 16.13
CA PRO A 138 -12.50 -1.68 16.27
C PRO A 138 -12.52 -1.18 17.71
N LYS A 139 -13.50 -1.65 18.51
CA LYS A 139 -13.67 -1.40 19.94
C LYS A 139 -14.43 -2.57 20.57
N ASN A 140 -15.54 -2.93 19.94
CA ASN A 140 -16.36 -4.10 20.25
C ASN A 140 -16.40 -5.04 19.04
N LYS A 141 -16.68 -6.32 19.29
CA LYS A 141 -16.80 -7.33 18.25
C LYS A 141 -18.03 -7.08 17.38
N ILE A 142 -17.82 -6.94 16.07
CA ILE A 142 -18.88 -6.78 15.08
C ILE A 142 -18.72 -7.80 13.95
N THR A 143 -19.80 -8.47 13.57
CA THR A 143 -19.76 -9.47 12.50
C THR A 143 -19.77 -8.80 11.13
N LEU A 144 -18.93 -9.29 10.21
CA LEU A 144 -18.94 -8.85 8.81
C LEU A 144 -20.12 -9.43 8.01
N SER A 145 -20.85 -10.38 8.57
CA SER A 145 -22.11 -10.90 8.01
C SER A 145 -23.22 -9.85 8.00
N SER A 146 -23.17 -8.87 8.91
CA SER A 146 -24.18 -7.81 9.00
C SER A 146 -23.87 -6.67 8.02
N GLU A 147 -24.88 -6.03 7.45
CA GLU A 147 -24.68 -4.85 6.59
C GLU A 147 -24.03 -3.69 7.35
N SER A 148 -24.49 -3.43 8.57
CA SER A 148 -23.95 -2.36 9.43
C SER A 148 -22.50 -2.64 9.84
N GLY A 149 -22.17 -3.88 10.21
CA GLY A 149 -20.82 -4.30 10.55
C GLY A 149 -19.88 -4.21 9.36
N PHE A 150 -20.30 -4.71 8.19
CA PHE A 150 -19.51 -4.59 6.96
C PHE A 150 -19.33 -3.13 6.52
N LYS A 151 -20.37 -2.29 6.61
CA LYS A 151 -20.28 -0.86 6.31
C LYS A 151 -19.30 -0.16 7.24
N LYS A 152 -19.29 -0.50 8.53
CA LYS A 152 -18.33 0.02 9.51
C LYS A 152 -16.89 -0.39 9.17
N PHE A 153 -16.66 -1.68 8.91
CA PHE A 153 -15.37 -2.19 8.45
C PHE A 153 -14.90 -1.48 7.17
N SER A 154 -15.74 -1.41 6.16
CA SER A 154 -15.42 -0.77 4.88
C SER A 154 -15.06 0.71 5.06
N ASN A 155 -15.81 1.44 5.89
CA ASN A 155 -15.50 2.84 6.21
C ASN A 155 -14.15 3.00 6.92
N ASP A 156 -13.86 2.14 7.90
CA ASP A 156 -12.58 2.18 8.62
C ASP A 156 -11.42 1.81 7.69
N PHE A 157 -11.60 0.80 6.83
CA PHE A 157 -10.65 0.44 5.79
C PHE A 157 -10.38 1.60 4.82
N GLN A 158 -11.42 2.32 4.36
CA GLN A 158 -11.25 3.47 3.49
C GLN A 158 -10.49 4.62 4.15
N LYS A 159 -10.74 4.87 5.44
CA LYS A 159 -9.98 5.86 6.22
C LYS A 159 -8.51 5.44 6.32
N ALA A 160 -8.28 4.19 6.65
CA ALA A 160 -6.97 3.56 6.70
C ALA A 160 -6.21 3.69 5.38
N TRP A 161 -6.87 3.37 4.27
CA TRP A 161 -6.32 3.49 2.92
C TRP A 161 -5.94 4.93 2.60
N LYS A 162 -6.83 5.89 2.87
CA LYS A 162 -6.57 7.32 2.63
C LYS A 162 -5.36 7.80 3.41
N GLU A 163 -5.22 7.38 4.67
CA GLU A 163 -4.08 7.75 5.49
C GLU A 163 -2.78 7.10 5.01
N LEU A 164 -2.83 5.81 4.63
CA LEU A 164 -1.70 5.12 4.03
C LEU A 164 -1.19 5.81 2.75
N LEU A 165 -2.09 6.29 1.89
CA LEU A 165 -1.72 7.05 0.70
C LEU A 165 -1.00 8.36 1.05
N LYS A 166 -1.43 9.08 2.11
CA LYS A 166 -0.73 10.29 2.56
C LYS A 166 0.67 9.96 3.07
N ILE A 167 0.79 8.91 3.88
CA ILE A 167 2.08 8.43 4.39
C ILE A 167 3.00 8.07 3.22
N TYR A 168 2.49 7.35 2.22
CA TYR A 168 3.23 7.04 1.01
C TYR A 168 3.74 8.31 0.31
N VAL A 169 2.88 9.32 0.13
CA VAL A 169 3.27 10.60 -0.49
C VAL A 169 4.37 11.31 0.32
N ILE A 170 4.30 11.27 1.66
CA ILE A 170 5.36 11.84 2.52
C ILE A 170 6.69 11.13 2.27
N GLU A 171 6.71 9.80 2.20
CA GLU A 171 7.92 9.03 1.93
C GLU A 171 8.42 9.23 0.49
N GLN A 172 7.51 9.28 -0.49
CA GLN A 172 7.80 9.59 -1.89
C GLN A 172 8.46 10.98 -2.04
N ASN A 173 8.03 11.98 -1.27
CA ASN A 173 8.60 13.32 -1.34
C ASN A 173 10.05 13.42 -0.85
N LYS A 174 10.59 12.35 -0.24
CA LYS A 174 12.00 12.27 0.15
C LYS A 174 12.91 11.84 -1.00
N ILE A 175 12.36 11.42 -2.14
CA ILE A 175 13.13 11.04 -3.32
C ILE A 175 13.83 12.28 -3.90
N ASP A 176 15.10 12.12 -4.26
CA ASP A 176 15.80 13.11 -5.08
C ASP A 176 15.33 12.99 -6.54
N TRP A 177 14.31 13.77 -6.88
CA TRP A 177 13.72 13.83 -8.23
C TRP A 177 14.70 14.30 -9.29
N LYS A 178 15.68 15.14 -8.92
CA LYS A 178 16.65 15.65 -9.90
C LYS A 178 17.56 14.51 -10.34
N LYS A 179 18.11 13.78 -9.37
CA LYS A 179 18.94 12.59 -9.64
C LYS A 179 18.16 11.52 -10.41
N LEU A 180 16.87 11.35 -10.14
CA LEU A 180 16.03 10.38 -10.85
C LEU A 180 15.79 10.76 -12.32
N SER A 181 15.65 12.05 -12.64
CA SER A 181 15.44 12.53 -14.02
C SER A 181 16.68 12.41 -14.91
N GLU A 182 17.86 12.18 -14.33
CA GLU A 182 19.13 12.02 -15.04
C GLU A 182 19.39 10.56 -15.50
N LEU A 183 18.48 9.62 -15.19
CA LEU A 183 18.58 8.18 -15.49
C LEU A 183 17.87 7.74 -16.78
#